data_AF-A0A924K215-F1
#
_entry.id   AF-A0A924K215-F1
#
_cell.length_a   1.000
_cell.length_b   1.000
_cell.length_c   1.000
_cell.angle_alpha   90.00
_cell.angle_beta   90.00
_cell.angle_gamma   90.00
#
_symmetry.space_group_name_H-M   'P 1'
#
loop_
_entity.id
_entity.type
_entity.pdbx_description
1 polymer ?
#
loop_
_entity_poly.entity_id
_entity_poly.type
_entity_poly.pdbx_seq_one_letter_code
_entity_poly.pdbx_strand_id
1 'polypeptide(L)'
;MTTSIKYLRLYLHSPEGHKEPIGYLSKYGDIMRVSFDEAYIANDKRLSLSLSLRGITDSQTQQILKAPRDERLVRNDGKWPIFFQNLLPEGHNRERLAKQRHCEPDDEFELLAAAG
;
A
#
# COMPACT_ATOMS: atom_id res chain seq x y z
N MET A 1 18.85 2.98 16.70
CA MET A 1 17.80 2.97 15.67
C MET A 1 18.24 2.04 14.56
N THR A 2 17.55 0.92 14.38
CA THR A 2 17.86 -0.05 13.34
C THR A 2 17.12 0.37 12.07
N THR A 3 17.84 0.89 11.07
CA THR A 3 17.31 1.25 9.76
C THR A 3 17.08 -0.03 8.93
N SER A 4 16.13 -0.86 9.37
CA SER A 4 15.69 -2.03 8.61
C SER A 4 14.49 -1.66 7.73
N ILE A 5 14.51 -2.08 6.47
CA ILE A 5 13.34 -1.95 5.60
C ILE A 5 12.36 -3.06 5.95
N LYS A 6 11.08 -2.71 6.19
CA LYS A 6 9.99 -3.66 6.35
C LYS A 6 9.19 -3.74 5.04
N TYR A 7 8.68 -4.93 4.72
CA TYR A 7 7.89 -5.17 3.51
C TYR A 7 6.63 -5.97 3.80
N LEU A 8 5.53 -5.64 3.13
CA LEU A 8 4.32 -6.45 3.01
C LEU A 8 4.09 -6.73 1.53
N ARG A 9 3.81 -7.99 1.19
CA ARG A 9 3.47 -8.37 -0.18
C ARG A 9 2.01 -8.03 -0.47
N LEU A 10 1.76 -7.32 -1.57
CA LEU A 10 0.43 -6.92 -1.99
C LEU A 10 -0.11 -7.85 -3.09
N TYR A 11 -1.37 -8.24 -2.93
CA TYR A 11 -2.09 -9.10 -3.86
C TYR A 11 -3.46 -8.52 -4.20
N LEU A 12 -3.95 -8.80 -5.41
CA LEU A 12 -5.36 -8.65 -5.78
C LEU A 12 -5.98 -10.01 -6.03
N HIS A 13 -7.21 -10.19 -5.58
CA HIS A 13 -7.97 -11.39 -5.87
C HIS A 13 -8.82 -11.15 -7.12
N SER A 14 -8.64 -12.00 -8.14
CA SER A 14 -9.42 -11.95 -9.37
C SER A 14 -10.85 -12.47 -9.13
N PRO A 15 -11.83 -12.08 -9.98
CA PRO A 15 -13.19 -12.63 -9.92
C PRO A 15 -13.25 -14.16 -10.04
N GLU A 16 -12.27 -14.76 -10.71
CA GLU A 16 -12.11 -16.21 -10.89
C GLU A 16 -11.45 -16.88 -9.67
N GLY A 17 -11.10 -16.11 -8.64
CA GLY A 17 -10.52 -16.61 -7.38
C GLY A 17 -8.99 -16.70 -7.38
N HIS A 18 -8.31 -16.20 -8.42
CA HIS A 18 -6.84 -16.20 -8.46
C HIS A 18 -6.27 -15.10 -7.58
N LYS A 19 -5.17 -15.39 -6.88
CA LYS A 19 -4.44 -14.42 -6.06
C LYS A 19 -3.26 -13.88 -6.86
N GLU A 20 -3.43 -12.69 -7.43
CA GLU A 20 -2.45 -12.05 -8.30
C GLU A 20 -1.49 -11.18 -7.50
N PRO A 21 -0.17 -11.44 -7.53
CA PRO A 21 0.80 -10.53 -6.95
C PRO A 21 0.87 -9.22 -7.74
N ILE A 22 0.81 -8.08 -7.04
CA ILE A 22 0.82 -6.78 -7.73
C ILE A 22 1.93 -5.83 -7.28
N GLY A 23 2.49 -6.04 -6.08
CA GLY A 23 3.59 -5.22 -5.59
C GLY A 23 3.90 -5.41 -4.11
N TYR A 24 4.50 -4.38 -3.51
CA TYR A 24 4.89 -4.35 -2.10
C TYR A 24 4.50 -3.04 -1.45
N LEU A 25 4.17 -3.11 -0.17
CA LEU A 25 4.16 -1.97 0.74
C LEU A 25 5.45 -2.01 1.55
N SER A 26 6.14 -0.89 1.68
CA SER A 26 7.44 -0.83 2.36
C SER A 26 7.56 0.37 3.29
N LYS A 27 8.23 0.17 4.43
CA LYS A 27 8.60 1.21 5.39
C LYS A 27 10.12 1.27 5.57
N TYR A 28 10.68 2.47 5.44
CA TYR A 28 12.07 2.77 5.80
C TYR A 28 12.13 4.10 6.56
N GLY A 29 12.35 4.04 7.88
CA GLY A 29 12.12 5.20 8.74
C GLY A 29 10.67 5.67 8.60
N ASP A 30 10.49 6.95 8.26
CA ASP A 30 9.18 7.57 8.03
C ASP A 30 8.71 7.50 6.57
N ILE A 31 9.53 6.89 5.69
CA ILE A 31 9.19 6.71 4.28
C ILE A 31 8.29 5.49 4.14
N MET A 32 7.05 5.73 3.73
CA MET A 32 6.01 4.75 3.48
C MET A 32 5.70 4.72 2.00
N ARG A 33 5.89 3.57 1.34
CA ARG A 33 5.79 3.44 -0.11
C ARG A 33 4.99 2.22 -0.55
N VAL A 34 4.13 2.38 -1.55
CA VAL A 34 3.67 1.28 -2.40
C VAL A 34 4.48 1.24 -3.69
N SER A 35 4.95 0.05 -4.06
CA SER A 35 5.68 -0.19 -5.32
C SER A 35 5.04 -1.34 -6.06
N PHE A 36 4.82 -1.19 -7.36
CA PHE A 36 4.18 -2.21 -8.19
C PHE A 36 5.20 -3.05 -8.95
N ASP A 37 4.89 -4.33 -9.17
CA ASP A 37 5.73 -5.22 -9.96
C ASP A 37 5.66 -4.86 -11.44
N GLU A 38 6.79 -4.92 -12.15
CA GLU A 38 6.83 -4.63 -13.59
C GLU A 38 5.88 -5.51 -14.41
N ALA A 39 5.72 -6.79 -14.02
CA ALA A 39 4.77 -7.69 -14.67
C ALA A 39 3.31 -7.22 -14.53
N TYR A 40 2.95 -6.65 -13.37
CA TYR A 40 1.63 -6.08 -13.16
C TYR A 40 1.45 -4.76 -13.94
N ILE A 41 2.46 -3.90 -13.97
CA ILE A 41 2.41 -2.62 -14.71
C ILE A 41 2.31 -2.87 -16.23
N ALA A 42 3.02 -3.87 -16.75
CA ALA A 42 3.02 -4.21 -18.18
C ALA A 42 1.77 -4.99 -18.63
N ASN A 43 0.89 -5.41 -17.72
CA ASN A 43 -0.32 -6.16 -18.07
C ASN A 43 -1.45 -5.20 -18.48
N ASP A 44 -1.83 -5.20 -19.76
CA ASP A 44 -2.93 -4.38 -20.29
C ASP A 44 -4.31 -4.74 -19.72
N LYS A 45 -4.46 -5.93 -19.14
CA LYS A 45 -5.67 -6.41 -18.48
C LYS A 45 -5.56 -6.38 -16.95
N ARG A 46 -4.61 -5.63 -16.40
CA ARG A 46 -4.42 -5.51 -14.95
C ARG A 46 -5.70 -5.08 -14.24
N LEU A 47 -5.99 -5.74 -13.12
CA LEU A 47 -7.07 -5.32 -12.22
C LEU A 47 -6.68 -4.00 -11.57
N SER A 48 -7.63 -3.07 -11.43
CA SER A 48 -7.35 -1.78 -10.81
C SER A 48 -7.45 -1.87 -9.29
N LEU A 49 -6.38 -1.51 -8.58
CA LEU A 49 -6.38 -1.40 -7.11
C LEU A 49 -7.28 -0.24 -6.63
N SER A 50 -7.19 0.92 -7.29
CA SER A 50 -7.93 2.13 -6.93
C SER A 50 -8.08 3.03 -8.14
N LEU A 51 -9.23 3.71 -8.27
CA LEU A 51 -9.43 4.71 -9.32
C LEU A 51 -8.47 5.90 -9.20
N SER A 52 -7.96 6.20 -7.99
CA SER A 52 -6.97 7.26 -7.77
C SER A 52 -5.63 7.01 -8.47
N LEU A 53 -5.34 5.74 -8.78
CA LEU A 53 -4.11 5.30 -9.45
C LEU A 53 -4.28 5.17 -10.97
N ARG A 54 -5.50 5.42 -11.49
CA ARG A 54 -5.82 5.28 -12.91
C ARG A 54 -5.65 6.63 -13.62
N GLY A 55 -4.86 6.62 -14.70
CA GLY A 55 -4.80 7.72 -15.66
C GLY A 55 -5.96 7.67 -16.65
N ILE A 56 -6.13 8.74 -17.45
CA ILE A 56 -7.13 8.77 -18.53
C ILE A 56 -6.79 7.68 -19.57
N THR A 57 -5.49 7.46 -19.80
CA THR A 57 -4.97 6.40 -20.67
C THR A 57 -4.19 5.34 -19.90
N ASP A 58 -3.95 4.20 -20.55
CA ASP A 58 -3.12 3.13 -19.99
C ASP A 58 -1.68 3.60 -19.73
N SER A 59 -1.08 4.30 -20.71
CA SER A 59 0.26 4.87 -20.59
C SER A 59 0.38 5.82 -19.40
N GLN A 60 -0.63 6.67 -19.16
CA GLN A 60 -0.66 7.53 -17.98
C GLN A 60 -0.77 6.71 -16.68
N THR A 61 -1.55 5.62 -16.68
CA THR A 61 -1.61 4.71 -15.53
C THR A 61 -0.24 4.11 -15.24
N GLN A 62 0.47 3.60 -16.26
CA GLN A 62 1.82 3.06 -16.07
C GLN A 62 2.80 4.13 -15.54
N GLN A 63 2.72 5.37 -16.05
CA GLN A 63 3.52 6.48 -15.56
C GLN A 63 3.27 6.76 -14.07
N ILE A 64 2.00 6.74 -13.64
CA ILE A 64 1.64 6.89 -12.22
C ILE A 64 2.26 5.76 -11.41
N LEU A 65 2.03 4.49 -11.80
CA LEU A 65 2.47 3.32 -11.04
C LEU A 65 4.01 3.20 -10.93
N LYS A 66 4.75 3.74 -11.89
CA LYS A 66 6.23 3.80 -11.87
C LYS A 66 6.80 5.03 -11.17
N ALA A 67 5.97 6.00 -10.82
CA ALA A 67 6.46 7.30 -10.36
C ALA A 67 7.24 7.18 -9.04
N PRO A 68 8.48 7.72 -8.96
CA PRO A 68 9.29 7.60 -7.76
C PRO A 68 8.82 8.52 -6.62
N ARG A 69 8.10 9.61 -6.93
CA ARG A 69 7.79 10.68 -5.96
C ARG A 69 6.33 11.12 -5.95
N ASP A 70 5.45 10.27 -6.46
CA ASP A 70 4.02 10.56 -6.49
C ASP A 70 3.39 10.35 -5.11
N GLU A 71 2.66 11.35 -4.60
CA GLU A 71 2.03 11.31 -3.27
C GLU A 71 1.03 10.18 -3.09
N ARG A 72 0.47 9.66 -4.20
CA ARG A 72 -0.41 8.49 -4.19
C ARG A 72 0.36 7.22 -3.88
N LEU A 73 1.69 7.23 -4.08
CA LEU A 73 2.57 6.08 -3.93
C LEU A 73 3.54 6.18 -2.76
N VAL A 74 3.96 7.39 -2.37
CA VAL A 74 4.98 7.59 -1.34
C VAL A 74 4.66 8.78 -0.43
N ARG A 75 4.86 8.59 0.87
CA ARG A 75 4.86 9.65 1.88
C ARG A 75 6.11 9.53 2.77
N ASN A 76 6.50 10.64 3.39
CA ASN A 76 7.70 10.73 4.23
C ASN A 76 7.36 11.19 5.66
N ASP A 77 6.10 11.05 6.08
CA ASP A 77 5.59 11.51 7.38
C ASP A 77 5.10 10.34 8.25
N GLY A 78 5.56 9.11 7.96
CA GLY A 78 5.19 7.91 8.70
C GLY A 78 3.79 7.37 8.39
N LYS A 79 3.00 8.06 7.56
CA LYS A 79 1.65 7.65 7.16
C LYS A 79 1.64 6.96 5.81
N TRP A 80 0.70 6.06 5.60
CA TRP A 80 0.47 5.47 4.27
C TRP A 80 -0.09 6.49 3.27
N PRO A 81 0.04 6.28 1.95
CA PRO A 81 -0.79 7.00 0.98
C PRO A 81 -2.29 6.82 1.27
N ILE A 82 -3.10 7.81 0.88
CA ILE A 82 -4.51 7.97 1.28
C ILE A 82 -5.34 6.69 1.10
N PHE A 83 -5.16 5.98 -0.02
CA PHE A 83 -5.89 4.74 -0.28
C PHE A 83 -5.75 3.72 0.86
N PHE A 84 -4.53 3.51 1.36
CA PHE A 84 -4.26 2.54 2.42
C PHE A 84 -4.62 3.08 3.81
N GLN A 85 -4.56 4.39 4.04
CA GLN A 85 -5.09 4.98 5.29
C GLN A 85 -6.57 4.66 5.47
N ASN A 86 -7.34 4.73 4.37
CA ASN A 86 -8.78 4.43 4.38
C ASN A 86 -9.10 2.93 4.59
N LEU A 87 -8.09 2.06 4.61
CA LEU A 87 -8.25 0.64 4.96
C LEU A 87 -7.96 0.38 6.44
N LEU A 88 -7.38 1.34 7.15
CA LEU A 88 -7.05 1.18 8.56
C LEU A 88 -8.31 1.25 9.42
N PRO A 89 -8.36 0.49 10.52
CA PRO A 89 -9.38 0.69 11.53
C PRO A 89 -9.38 2.13 12.08
N GLU A 90 -10.55 2.59 12.52
CA GLU A 90 -10.73 3.92 13.11
C GLU A 90 -11.21 3.83 14.57
N GLY A 91 -11.05 4.93 15.31
CA GLY A 91 -11.53 5.10 16.69
C GLY A 91 -11.12 3.96 17.62
N HIS A 92 -12.07 3.45 18.39
CA HIS A 92 -11.80 2.41 19.39
C HIS A 92 -11.27 1.09 18.81
N ASN A 93 -11.64 0.75 17.57
CA ASN A 93 -11.13 -0.46 16.92
C ASN A 93 -9.63 -0.37 16.62
N ARG A 94 -9.15 0.82 16.27
CA ARG A 94 -7.72 1.11 16.08
C ARG A 94 -6.95 0.93 17.38
N GLU A 95 -7.42 1.55 18.47
CA GLU A 95 -6.78 1.45 19.79
C GLU A 95 -6.71 -0.01 20.26
N ARG A 96 -7.80 -0.76 20.08
CA ARG A 96 -7.86 -2.18 20.44
C ARG A 96 -6.84 -3.00 19.66
N LEU A 97 -6.76 -2.81 18.34
CA LEU A 97 -5.80 -3.53 17.49
C LEU A 97 -4.35 -3.18 17.85
N ALA A 98 -4.05 -1.90 18.06
CA ALA A 98 -2.74 -1.42 18.46
C ALA A 98 -2.26 -2.10 19.76
N LYS A 99 -3.15 -2.15 20.77
CA LYS A 99 -2.89 -2.85 22.04
C LYS A 99 -2.63 -4.35 21.85
N GLN A 100 -3.38 -5.01 20.97
CA GLN A 100 -3.17 -6.44 20.65
C GLN A 100 -1.85 -6.69 19.92
N ARG A 101 -1.37 -5.73 19.14
CA ARG A 101 -0.12 -5.83 18.37
C ARG A 101 1.09 -5.27 19.13
N HIS A 102 0.87 -4.73 20.34
CA HIS A 102 1.90 -4.05 21.12
C HIS A 102 2.61 -2.93 20.34
N CYS A 103 1.83 -2.19 19.55
CA CYS A 103 2.30 -1.04 18.78
C CYS A 103 1.51 0.23 19.16
N GLU A 104 2.00 1.38 18.74
CA GLU A 104 1.27 2.64 18.92
C GLU A 104 0.08 2.74 17.94
N PRO A 105 -1.01 3.45 18.31
CA PRO A 105 -2.17 3.63 17.43
C PRO A 105 -1.90 4.40 16.14
N ASP A 106 -0.76 5.08 16.05
CA ASP A 106 -0.30 5.80 14.85
C ASP A 106 0.73 5.00 14.02
N ASP A 107 1.12 3.78 14.44
CA ASP A 107 1.97 2.92 13.62
C ASP A 107 1.15 2.24 12.51
N GLU A 108 0.81 3.03 11.50
CA GLU A 108 -0.02 2.62 10.36
C GLU A 108 0.55 1.41 9.60
N PHE A 109 1.87 1.19 9.64
CA PHE A 109 2.49 0.01 9.05
C PHE A 109 2.07 -1.25 9.80
N GLU A 110 2.24 -1.28 11.13
CA GLU A 110 1.91 -2.44 11.96
C GLU A 110 0.41 -2.70 12.00
N LEU A 111 -0.39 -1.64 12.00
CA LEU A 111 -1.85 -1.74 11.94
C LEU A 111 -2.32 -2.36 10.61
N LEU A 112 -1.79 -1.90 9.47
CA LEU A 112 -2.14 -2.48 8.18
C LEU A 112 -1.65 -3.93 8.07
N ALA A 113 -0.44 -4.23 8.56
CA ALA A 113 0.10 -5.59 8.60
C ALA A 113 -0.75 -6.56 9.43
N ALA A 114 -1.55 -6.05 10.38
CA ALA A 114 -2.40 -6.85 11.24
C ALA A 114 -3.81 -7.06 10.68
N ALA A 115 -4.33 -6.09 9.92
CA ALA A 115 -5.71 -6.07 9.44
C ALA A 115 -5.88 -6.40 7.95
N GLY A 116 -4.79 -6.33 7.17
CA GLY A 116 -4.77 -6.59 5.72
C GLY A 116 -4.50 -8.02 5.31
#